data_AF-A0A2V5T4Z3-F1
#
_entry.id   AF-A0A2V5T4Z3-F1
#
_cell.length_a   1.000
_cell.length_b   1.000
_cell.length_c   1.000
_cell.angle_alpha   90.00
_cell.angle_beta   90.00
_cell.angle_gamma   90.00
#
_symmetry.space_group_name_H-M   'P 1'
#
loop_
_entity.id
_entity.type
_entity.pdbx_description
1 polymer ?
#
loop_
_entity_poly.entity_id
_entity_poly.type
_entity_poly.pdbx_seq_one_letter_code
_entity_poly.pdbx_strand_id
1 'polypeptide(L)'
;VNRAPGWCAPHQPRLDWQMWFAALGTPEQNPWFTRLAVCLLKGKLDVARLFAHDPFPNQPPRYIRAILFRYRFTTAKEHRQTGAWWKREELGEYLPTVSLERGQ
;
A
#
# COMPACT_ATOMS: atom_id res chain seq x y z
N VAL A 1 -10.49 -0.76 -11.22
CA VAL A 1 -10.67 -1.18 -9.80
C VAL A 1 -12.11 -0.92 -9.42
N ASN A 2 -12.82 -1.95 -8.92
CA ASN A 2 -14.28 -1.95 -8.84
C ASN A 2 -14.83 -1.52 -7.47
N ARG A 3 -13.97 -1.33 -6.46
CA ARG A 3 -14.40 -0.81 -5.16
C ARG A 3 -14.70 0.69 -5.26
N ALA A 4 -15.91 1.08 -4.87
CA ALA A 4 -16.30 2.48 -4.75
C ALA A 4 -15.44 3.25 -3.73
N PRO A 5 -15.23 4.57 -3.91
CA PRO A 5 -14.67 5.43 -2.86
C PRO A 5 -15.49 5.29 -1.56
N GLY A 6 -14.81 5.17 -0.43
CA GLY A 6 -15.44 5.20 0.89
C GLY A 6 -15.46 6.61 1.48
N TRP A 7 -16.35 6.84 2.46
CA TRP A 7 -16.30 8.02 3.32
C TRP A 7 -15.39 7.75 4.52
N CYS A 8 -14.28 8.48 4.64
CA CYS A 8 -13.30 8.27 5.72
C CYS A 8 -13.44 9.26 6.89
N ALA A 9 -14.18 10.36 6.71
CA ALA A 9 -14.51 11.29 7.78
C ALA A 9 -15.61 10.69 8.68
N PRO A 10 -15.52 10.84 10.02
CA PRO A 10 -14.50 11.56 10.79
C PRO A 10 -13.26 10.73 11.19
N HIS A 11 -13.25 9.42 10.88
CA HIS A 11 -12.33 8.43 11.46
C HIS A 11 -10.86 8.54 10.99
N GLN A 12 -10.56 9.22 9.88
CA GLN A 12 -9.20 9.50 9.34
C GLN A 12 -8.15 8.39 9.63
N PRO A 13 -8.25 7.21 8.98
CA PRO A 13 -7.35 6.09 9.24
C PRO A 13 -5.88 6.51 9.08
N ARG A 14 -5.10 6.40 10.16
CA ARG A 14 -3.75 7.00 10.21
C ARG A 14 -2.78 6.38 9.20
N LEU A 15 -2.83 5.07 8.98
CA LEU A 15 -1.93 4.42 8.02
C LEU A 15 -2.23 4.89 6.59
N ASP A 16 -3.49 4.81 6.15
CA ASP A 16 -3.91 5.27 4.82
C ASP A 16 -3.59 6.77 4.59
N TRP A 17 -3.76 7.58 5.62
CA TRP A 17 -3.41 9.00 5.59
C TRP A 17 -1.91 9.22 5.39
N GLN A 18 -1.07 8.47 6.11
CA GLN A 18 0.39 8.51 5.93
C GLN A 18 0.79 8.00 4.53
N MET A 19 0.13 6.96 4.01
CA MET A 19 0.38 6.43 2.66
C MET A 19 0.12 7.49 1.58
N TRP A 20 -0.92 8.31 1.73
CA TRP A 20 -1.19 9.43 0.82
C TRP A 20 0.00 10.40 0.75
N PHE A 21 0.58 10.79 1.89
CA PHE A 21 1.75 11.68 1.91
C PHE A 21 3.02 10.99 1.41
N ALA A 22 3.23 9.73 1.76
CA ALA A 22 4.39 8.97 1.28
C ALA A 22 4.45 8.93 -0.25
N ALA A 23 3.29 8.81 -0.92
CA ALA A 23 3.20 8.81 -2.38
C ALA A 23 3.59 10.14 -3.05
N LEU A 24 3.72 11.24 -2.28
CA LEU A 24 4.17 12.55 -2.77
C LEU A 24 5.70 12.73 -2.72
N GLY A 25 6.43 11.78 -2.14
CA GLY A 25 7.89 11.82 -2.00
C GLY A 25 8.53 10.47 -2.30
N THR A 26 9.71 10.23 -1.74
CA THR A 26 10.45 8.97 -1.89
C THR A 26 10.51 8.18 -0.58
N PRO A 27 10.86 6.88 -0.58
CA PRO A 27 11.04 6.12 0.66
C PRO A 27 12.10 6.71 1.59
N GLU A 28 13.16 7.32 1.05
CA GLU A 28 14.24 7.95 1.83
C GLU A 28 13.72 9.15 2.63
N GLN A 29 12.77 9.89 2.05
CA GLN A 29 12.06 11.00 2.72
C GLN A 29 11.00 10.49 3.72
N ASN A 30 10.64 9.21 3.65
CA ASN A 30 9.60 8.57 4.44
C ASN A 30 10.15 7.36 5.22
N PRO A 31 11.06 7.57 6.20
CA PRO A 31 11.74 6.47 6.91
C PRO A 31 10.77 5.53 7.65
N TRP A 32 9.57 6.02 8.01
CA TRP A 32 8.51 5.21 8.59
C TRP A 32 8.03 4.10 7.65
N PHE A 33 8.04 4.32 6.32
CA PHE A 33 7.61 3.34 5.32
C PHE A 33 8.63 2.20 5.21
N THR A 34 9.92 2.52 5.21
CA THR A 34 10.99 1.52 5.29
C THR A 34 10.88 0.71 6.59
N ARG A 35 10.56 1.38 7.71
CA ARG A 35 10.34 0.69 8.99
C ARG A 35 9.12 -0.23 8.96
N LEU A 36 8.04 0.20 8.32
CA LEU A 36 6.84 -0.62 8.06
C LEU A 36 7.22 -1.89 7.29
N ALA A 37 7.97 -1.79 6.19
CA ALA A 37 8.43 -2.95 5.42
C ALA A 37 9.27 -3.91 6.28
N VAL A 38 10.21 -3.40 7.08
CA VAL A 38 11.01 -4.22 8.01
C VAL A 38 10.13 -4.93 9.04
N CYS A 39 9.13 -4.26 9.59
CA CYS A 39 8.21 -4.87 10.56
C CYS A 39 7.36 -5.98 9.92
N LEU A 40 6.89 -5.79 8.70
CA LEU A 40 6.17 -6.82 7.94
C LEU A 40 7.07 -8.02 7.62
N LEU A 41 8.30 -7.80 7.16
CA LEU A 41 9.30 -8.86 6.95
C LEU A 41 9.64 -9.63 8.24
N LYS A 42 9.52 -8.99 9.41
CA LYS A 42 9.68 -9.62 10.73
C LYS A 42 8.42 -10.30 11.26
N GLY A 43 7.29 -10.20 10.55
CA GLY A 43 6.02 -10.80 10.98
C GLY A 43 5.40 -10.14 12.20
N LYS A 44 5.63 -8.85 12.40
CA LYS A 44 5.07 -8.12 13.54
C LYS A 44 3.55 -8.02 13.44
N LEU A 45 2.84 -8.72 14.34
CA LEU A 45 1.38 -8.86 14.30
C LEU A 45 0.63 -7.53 14.50
N ASP A 46 1.14 -6.64 15.36
CA ASP A 46 0.59 -5.29 15.58
C ASP A 46 0.61 -4.44 14.31
N VAL A 47 1.66 -4.57 13.50
CA VAL A 47 1.81 -3.90 12.21
C VAL A 47 0.99 -4.57 11.12
N ALA A 48 0.99 -5.91 11.05
CA ALA A 48 0.19 -6.66 10.09
C ALA A 48 -1.31 -6.36 10.22
N ARG A 49 -1.79 -6.20 11.47
CA ARG A 49 -3.19 -5.85 11.77
C ARG A 49 -3.63 -4.45 11.32
N LEU A 50 -2.69 -3.58 10.90
CA LEU A 50 -3.05 -2.32 10.25
C LEU A 50 -3.59 -2.52 8.83
N PHE A 51 -3.33 -3.66 8.21
CA PHE A 51 -3.82 -4.00 6.87
C PHE A 51 -5.13 -4.78 6.97
N ALA A 52 -6.03 -4.56 6.01
CA ALA A 52 -7.32 -5.24 5.97
C ALA A 52 -7.21 -6.75 5.72
N HIS A 53 -6.13 -7.20 5.08
CA HIS A 53 -5.89 -8.60 4.75
C HIS A 53 -4.39 -8.91 4.84
N ASP A 54 -4.04 -10.00 5.53
CA ASP A 54 -2.69 -10.54 5.58
C ASP A 54 -2.63 -11.82 4.71
N PRO A 55 -1.91 -11.79 3.57
CA PRO A 55 -1.75 -12.96 2.71
C PRO A 55 -0.69 -13.95 3.23
N PHE A 56 -0.05 -13.68 4.37
CA PHE A 56 1.04 -14.45 4.95
C PHE A 56 0.73 -14.96 6.38
N PRO A 57 -0.40 -15.66 6.62
CA PRO A 57 -0.90 -15.94 7.97
C PRO A 57 -0.01 -16.89 8.81
N ASN A 58 0.80 -17.73 8.15
CA ASN A 58 1.57 -18.78 8.83
C ASN A 58 3.05 -18.40 9.03
N GLN A 59 3.59 -17.52 8.18
CA GLN A 59 5.00 -17.14 8.19
C GLN A 59 5.16 -15.78 7.51
N PRO A 60 6.05 -14.90 8.00
CA PRO A 60 6.26 -13.61 7.37
C PRO A 60 6.78 -13.73 5.92
N PRO A 61 6.52 -12.72 5.08
CA PRO A 61 7.10 -12.67 3.74
C PRO A 61 8.62 -12.62 3.80
N ARG A 62 9.28 -13.32 2.86
CA ARG A 62 10.74 -13.26 2.68
C ARG A 62 11.19 -11.98 1.97
N TYR A 63 10.33 -11.46 1.10
CA TYR A 63 10.60 -10.30 0.25
C TYR A 63 9.39 -9.37 0.27
N ILE A 64 9.67 -8.07 0.25
CA ILE A 64 8.65 -7.02 0.07
C ILE A 64 9.14 -6.05 -0.99
N ARG A 65 8.23 -5.61 -1.84
CA ARG A 65 8.41 -4.46 -2.74
C ARG A 65 7.16 -3.59 -2.68
N ALA A 66 7.27 -2.32 -3.01
CA ALA A 66 6.12 -1.42 -3.11
C ALA A 66 6.06 -0.79 -4.51
N ILE A 67 4.88 -0.77 -5.11
CA ILE A 67 4.64 -0.19 -6.43
C ILE A 67 3.80 1.06 -6.26
N LEU A 68 4.23 2.15 -6.89
CA LEU A 68 3.50 3.40 -6.93
C LEU A 68 2.48 3.37 -8.08
N PHE A 69 1.24 3.67 -7.76
CA PHE A 69 0.16 3.79 -8.74
C PHE A 69 -0.48 5.18 -8.67
N ARG A 70 -0.71 5.79 -9.83
CA ARG A 70 -1.58 6.95 -9.97
C ARG A 70 -3.02 6.50 -10.18
N TYR A 71 -3.93 7.01 -9.35
CA TYR A 71 -5.35 6.74 -9.48
C TYR A 71 -6.09 7.96 -10.00
N ARG A 72 -7.08 7.72 -10.86
CA ARG A 72 -8.10 8.69 -11.23
C ARG A 72 -9.47 8.04 -11.24
N PHE A 73 -10.51 8.83 -11.04
CA PHE A 73 -11.86 8.36 -11.28
C PHE A 73 -12.05 7.98 -12.76
N THR A 74 -12.85 6.94 -12.96
CA THR A 74 -13.43 6.66 -14.28
C THR A 74 -14.45 7.73 -14.65
N THR A 75 -14.60 8.00 -15.95
CA THR A 75 -15.74 8.79 -16.44
C THR A 75 -17.04 7.99 -16.29
N ALA A 76 -18.19 8.67 -16.35
CA ALA A 76 -19.49 8.01 -16.29
C ALA A 76 -19.66 6.95 -17.40
N LYS A 77 -19.10 7.19 -18.60
CA LYS A 77 -19.09 6.22 -19.70
C LYS A 77 -18.24 5.00 -19.37
N GLU A 78 -17.00 5.22 -18.90
CA GLU A 78 -16.08 4.15 -18.49
C GLU A 78 -16.68 3.28 -17.37
N HIS A 79 -17.30 3.91 -16.36
CA HIS A 79 -17.96 3.21 -15.26
C HIS A 79 -19.15 2.37 -15.76
N ARG A 80 -20.03 2.93 -16.61
CA ARG A 80 -21.16 2.16 -17.19
C ARG A 80 -20.71 0.93 -17.98
N GLN A 81 -19.57 1.03 -18.66
CA GLN A 81 -19.04 -0.05 -19.50
C GLN A 81 -18.31 -1.14 -18.70
N THR A 82 -17.63 -0.76 -17.61
CA THR A 82 -16.68 -1.66 -16.92
C THR A 82 -17.06 -1.98 -15.48
N GLY A 83 -17.95 -1.20 -14.87
CA GLY A 83 -18.23 -1.24 -13.43
C GLY A 83 -17.06 -0.76 -12.55
N ALA A 84 -15.95 -0.31 -13.14
CA ALA A 84 -14.81 0.20 -12.38
C ALA A 84 -15.06 1.63 -11.92
N TRP A 85 -14.73 1.94 -10.67
CA TRP A 85 -14.73 3.31 -10.11
C TRP A 85 -13.43 4.05 -10.37
N TRP A 86 -12.33 3.30 -10.46
CA TRP A 86 -10.99 3.86 -10.62
C TRP A 86 -10.26 3.25 -11.80
N LYS A 87 -9.56 4.12 -12.52
CA LYS A 87 -8.43 3.77 -13.37
C LYS A 87 -7.14 3.97 -12.59
N ARG A 88 -6.25 2.97 -12.67
CA ARG A 88 -4.92 3.01 -12.07
C ARG A 88 -3.87 2.90 -13.16
N GLU A 89 -2.78 3.62 -12.98
CA GLU A 89 -1.60 3.62 -13.84
C GLU A 89 -0.40 3.33 -12.96
N GLU A 90 0.39 2.32 -13.33
CA GLU A 90 1.64 2.03 -12.64
C GLU A 90 2.67 3.11 -13.00
N LEU A 91 3.23 3.78 -11.99
CA LEU A 91 4.27 4.78 -12.18
C LEU A 91 5.68 4.20 -12.00
N GLY A 92 5.79 3.05 -11.32
CA GLY A 92 7.05 2.36 -11.07
C GLY A 92 7.14 1.83 -9.64
N GLU A 93 8.34 1.41 -9.25
CA GLU A 93 8.61 0.97 -7.88
C GLU A 93 8.73 2.17 -6.94
N TYR A 94 7.94 2.17 -5.86
CA TYR A 94 8.14 3.08 -4.74
C TYR A 94 9.32 2.59 -3.89
N LEU A 95 9.32 1.30 -3.53
CA LEU A 95 10.38 0.64 -2.80
C LEU A 95 10.81 -0.59 -3.60
N PRO A 96 12.12 -0.74 -3.94
CA PRO A 96 12.60 -1.93 -4.64
C PRO A 96 12.40 -3.19 -3.78
N THR A 97 12.63 -4.35 -4.37
CA THR A 97 12.55 -5.61 -3.62
C THR A 97 13.59 -5.64 -2.50
N VAL A 98 13.13 -5.70 -1.26
CA VAL A 98 13.93 -5.80 -0.05
C VAL A 98 13.64 -7.09 0.70
N SER A 99 14.63 -7.55 1.45
CA SER A 99 14.54 -8.66 2.41
C SER A 99 15.34 -8.32 3.65
N LEU A 100 15.08 -9.00 4.75
CA LEU A 100 16.04 -8.99 5.86
C LEU A 100 17.32 -9.67 5.39
N GLU A 101 18.47 -9.03 5.60
CA GLU A 101 19.73 -9.73 5.46
C GLU A 101 19.68 -11.00 6.33
N ARG A 102 20.03 -12.14 5.74
CA ARG A 102 20.32 -13.32 6.55
C ARG A 102 21.61 -12.98 7.29
N GLY A 103 21.49 -12.57 8.55
CA GLY A 103 22.65 -12.53 9.43
C GLY A 103 23.38 -13.87 9.34
N GLN A 104 24.68 -13.81 9.08
CA GLN A 104 25.60 -14.93 9.31
C GLN A 104 25.62 -15.28 10.79
#